data_AF-A0A3D5KNI4-F1
#
_entry.id   AF-A0A3D5KNI4-F1
#
_cell.length_a   1.000
_cell.length_b   1.000
_cell.length_c   1.000
_cell.angle_alpha   90.00
_cell.angle_beta   90.00
_cell.angle_gamma   90.00
#
_symmetry.space_group_name_H-M   'P 1'
#
loop_
_entity.id
_entity.type
_entity.pdbx_description
1 polymer ?
#
loop_
_entity_poly.entity_id
_entity_poly.type
_entity_poly.pdbx_seq_one_letter_code
_entity_poly.pdbx_strand_id
1 'polypeptide(L)'
;MAWLKFIKEKLVILNMLIIMGLIVLATIFTWYNKTRIIETTQRKLQAEEVKMRLDLIFREHLRGMDLGLRGYALTKSKQVLSPYETSLAGNATNLRHLDSLLRIQKLDTALGRFEKIKAGIESYIEITRQMKAAVERDSIQQFVRILNQDKGYDLWVLFSPFNNSISKYEDQQIAKAQADYQAALDWNILIVLILFALGVPSIAYIVYKITKETRERNQLLVELEQNNRKYLFNPGDKESKSLNFQVSINQSIENFKKAASFIKEISNKNFEVRWQGVDKSNIQFNENTLAGELIKMRNQMKIAKREDDQRFWVNDGLAQFSQLVRQHQSNLSKLCQEVTSYLVKHLKAQQGSLYIHNNDDPQDTFLELAGGYANEKAKRSPRIDLGEGLVGQAFVNGEPMIMNEVPAAFVQIASGLGNAAPTHVCIVPLKFNNKTEAIIEMSSFHTFEPHMIAFLEKAGEFICSAIVTAKVSTKMEMMLNETQQQAEEMRSQEEEMRQNMEELTATQEEIHRQSQEAKGMLDTTVAILNELPQKIFLKDEDGRMVLANANVA
;
A
#
# COMPACT_ATOMS: atom_id res chain seq x y z
N MET A 1 -17.32 -32.22 16.51
CA MET A 1 -16.12 -31.36 16.33
C MET A 1 -16.28 -29.93 16.89
N ALA A 2 -17.41 -29.24 16.72
CA ALA A 2 -17.61 -27.88 17.26
C ALA A 2 -17.48 -27.78 18.80
N TRP A 3 -18.00 -28.78 19.53
CA TRP A 3 -17.95 -28.83 21.00
C TRP A 3 -16.51 -28.95 21.55
N LEU A 4 -15.66 -29.76 20.90
CA LEU A 4 -14.23 -29.88 21.23
C LEU A 4 -13.44 -28.60 20.93
N LYS A 5 -13.83 -27.85 19.90
CA LYS A 5 -13.21 -26.56 19.56
C LYS A 5 -13.59 -25.48 20.57
N PHE A 6 -14.86 -25.42 20.97
CA PHE A 6 -15.37 -24.52 22.01
C PHE A 6 -14.66 -24.76 23.36
N ILE A 7 -14.52 -26.03 23.77
CA ILE A 7 -13.79 -26.40 24.99
C ILE A 7 -12.33 -25.97 24.91
N LYS A 8 -11.66 -26.16 23.77
CA LYS A 8 -10.26 -25.73 23.59
C LYS A 8 -10.11 -24.21 23.68
N GLU A 9 -11.01 -23.44 23.09
CA GLU A 9 -10.96 -21.97 23.13
C GLU A 9 -11.25 -21.42 24.54
N LYS A 10 -12.22 -22.00 25.26
CA LYS A 10 -12.65 -21.53 26.58
C LYS A 10 -11.97 -22.23 27.76
N LEU A 11 -11.02 -23.13 27.52
CA LEU A 11 -10.40 -23.96 28.56
C LEU A 11 -9.74 -23.16 29.69
N VAL A 12 -9.17 -21.98 29.39
CA VAL A 12 -8.55 -21.10 30.41
C VAL A 12 -9.63 -20.56 31.34
N ILE A 13 -10.72 -20.05 30.77
CA ILE A 13 -11.86 -19.51 31.52
C ILE A 13 -12.52 -20.60 32.35
N LEU A 14 -12.70 -21.80 31.78
CA LEU A 14 -13.26 -22.94 32.48
C LEU A 14 -12.40 -23.33 33.70
N ASN A 15 -11.08 -23.43 33.54
CA ASN A 15 -10.17 -23.72 34.65
C ASN A 15 -10.19 -22.60 35.72
N MET A 16 -10.27 -21.32 35.32
CA MET A 16 -10.41 -20.22 36.27
C MET A 16 -11.71 -20.33 37.09
N LEU A 17 -12.83 -20.67 36.44
CA LEU A 17 -14.11 -20.87 37.11
C LEU A 17 -14.08 -22.07 38.07
N ILE A 18 -13.43 -23.16 37.68
CA ILE A 18 -13.25 -24.34 38.55
C ILE A 18 -12.42 -23.97 39.79
N ILE A 19 -11.29 -23.29 39.63
CA ILE A 19 -10.47 -22.83 40.76
C ILE A 19 -11.29 -21.91 41.68
N MET A 20 -12.04 -20.96 41.11
CA MET A 20 -12.88 -20.05 41.88
C MET A 20 -13.95 -20.82 42.67
N GLY A 21 -14.62 -21.79 42.03
CA GLY A 21 -15.60 -22.66 42.70
C GLY A 21 -15.00 -23.49 43.82
N LEU A 22 -13.80 -24.06 43.60
CA LEU A 22 -13.07 -24.82 44.62
C LEU A 22 -12.71 -23.95 45.84
N ILE A 23 -12.26 -22.72 45.62
CA ILE A 23 -11.94 -21.77 46.71
C ILE A 23 -13.19 -21.43 47.52
N VAL A 24 -14.32 -21.17 46.85
CA VAL A 24 -15.60 -20.88 47.53
C VAL A 24 -16.05 -22.08 48.36
N LEU A 25 -16.04 -23.29 47.80
CA LEU A 25 -16.43 -24.51 48.51
C LEU A 25 -15.52 -24.79 49.71
N ALA A 26 -14.20 -24.64 49.54
CA ALA A 26 -13.25 -24.79 50.63
C ALA A 26 -13.48 -23.78 51.76
N THR A 27 -13.82 -22.54 51.42
CA THR A 27 -14.15 -21.49 52.39
C THR A 27 -15.40 -21.84 53.19
N ILE A 28 -16.46 -22.29 52.52
CA ILE A 28 -17.72 -22.72 53.17
C ILE A 28 -17.46 -23.88 54.13
N PHE A 29 -16.69 -24.89 53.70
CA PHE A 29 -16.42 -26.06 54.53
C PHE A 29 -15.50 -25.73 55.71
N THR A 30 -14.49 -24.89 55.51
CA THR A 30 -13.62 -24.42 56.59
C THR A 30 -14.43 -23.65 57.65
N TRP A 31 -15.38 -22.82 57.21
CA TRP A 31 -16.29 -22.13 58.11
C TRP A 31 -17.19 -23.11 58.88
N TYR A 32 -17.75 -24.12 58.21
CA TYR A 32 -18.54 -25.18 58.85
C TYR A 32 -17.74 -25.95 59.92
N ASN A 33 -16.51 -26.36 59.59
CA ASN A 33 -15.62 -27.05 60.52
C ASN A 33 -15.21 -26.18 61.70
N LYS A 34 -14.96 -24.88 61.47
CA LYS A 34 -14.67 -23.94 62.55
C LYS A 34 -15.81 -23.89 63.58
N THR A 35 -17.07 -23.83 63.12
CA THR A 35 -18.24 -23.86 64.00
C THR A 35 -18.31 -25.16 64.81
N ARG A 36 -18.09 -26.32 64.16
CA ARG A 36 -18.01 -27.63 64.83
C ARG A 36 -16.92 -27.69 65.89
N ILE A 37 -15.74 -27.13 65.62
CA ILE A 37 -14.62 -27.07 66.56
C ILE A 37 -14.98 -26.25 67.80
N ILE A 38 -15.64 -25.09 67.61
CA ILE A 38 -16.06 -24.24 68.74
C ILE A 38 -17.09 -24.98 69.61
N GLU A 39 -18.11 -25.59 69.00
CA GLU A 39 -19.15 -26.33 69.73
C GLU A 39 -18.58 -27.53 70.51
N THR A 40 -17.72 -28.32 69.88
CA THR A 40 -17.10 -29.50 70.52
C THR A 40 -16.15 -29.10 71.65
N THR A 41 -15.39 -28.02 71.50
CA THR A 41 -14.53 -27.48 72.55
C THR A 41 -15.35 -27.01 73.75
N GLN A 42 -16.46 -26.29 73.52
CA GLN A 42 -17.34 -25.86 74.61
C GLN A 42 -17.96 -27.04 75.36
N ARG A 43 -18.43 -28.08 74.65
CA ARG A 43 -18.97 -29.30 75.29
C ARG A 43 -17.92 -30.01 76.13
N LYS A 44 -16.69 -30.11 75.65
CA LYS A 44 -15.57 -30.70 76.40
C LYS A 44 -15.29 -29.92 77.69
N LEU A 45 -15.19 -28.60 77.61
CA LEU A 45 -14.95 -27.74 78.78
C LEU A 45 -16.08 -27.87 79.81
N GLN A 46 -17.34 -27.92 79.36
CA GLN A 46 -18.50 -28.15 80.24
C GLN A 46 -18.43 -29.50 80.96
N ALA A 47 -18.07 -30.57 80.24
CA ALA A 47 -17.91 -31.90 80.81
C ALA A 47 -16.78 -31.98 81.84
N GLU A 48 -15.63 -31.34 81.54
CA GLU A 48 -14.50 -31.21 82.46
C GLU A 48 -14.89 -30.39 83.71
N GLU A 49 -15.68 -29.32 83.53
CA GLU A 49 -16.16 -28.52 84.65
C GLU A 49 -17.10 -29.32 85.57
N VAL A 50 -18.04 -30.11 85.02
CA VAL A 50 -18.92 -30.97 85.84
C VAL A 50 -18.09 -31.92 86.71
N LYS A 51 -17.10 -32.60 86.12
CA LYS A 51 -16.20 -33.49 86.87
C LYS A 51 -15.42 -32.74 87.96
N MET A 52 -14.88 -31.57 87.64
CA MET A 52 -14.15 -30.73 88.61
C MET A 52 -15.06 -30.31 89.77
N ARG A 53 -16.29 -29.87 89.50
CA ARG A 53 -17.25 -29.45 90.53
C ARG A 53 -17.63 -30.62 91.44
N LEU A 54 -17.87 -31.81 90.88
CA LEU A 54 -18.16 -33.02 91.65
C LEU A 54 -17.00 -33.36 92.61
N ASP A 55 -15.76 -33.25 92.13
CA ASP A 55 -14.57 -33.51 92.94
C ASP A 55 -14.40 -32.48 94.07
N LEU A 56 -14.59 -31.19 93.76
CA LEU A 56 -14.53 -30.10 94.75
C LEU A 56 -15.58 -30.26 95.86
N ILE A 57 -16.81 -30.66 95.52
CA ILE A 57 -17.90 -30.86 96.51
C ILE A 57 -17.49 -31.94 97.53
N PHE A 58 -17.02 -33.09 97.06
CA PHE A 58 -16.79 -34.25 97.93
C PHE A 58 -15.37 -34.37 98.48
N ARG A 59 -14.34 -34.25 97.64
CA ARG A 59 -12.95 -34.47 98.05
C ARG A 59 -12.36 -33.28 98.78
N GLU A 60 -12.73 -32.07 98.37
CA GLU A 60 -12.21 -30.84 98.97
C GLU A 60 -13.14 -30.34 100.08
N HIS A 61 -14.40 -30.03 99.76
CA HIS A 61 -15.26 -29.32 100.72
C HIS A 61 -15.85 -30.22 101.81
N LEU A 62 -16.50 -31.34 101.48
CA LEU A 62 -17.04 -32.22 102.53
C LEU A 62 -15.95 -32.78 103.45
N ARG A 63 -14.79 -33.14 102.88
CA ARG A 63 -13.62 -33.55 103.66
C ARG A 63 -13.03 -32.41 104.48
N GLY A 64 -12.93 -31.20 103.91
CA GLY A 64 -12.44 -30.01 104.60
C GLY A 64 -13.33 -29.61 105.78
N MET A 65 -14.65 -29.81 105.65
CA MET A 65 -15.59 -29.68 106.76
C MET A 65 -15.29 -30.66 107.88
N ASP A 66 -15.20 -31.96 107.57
CA ASP A 66 -14.94 -32.98 108.58
C ASP A 66 -13.56 -32.78 109.25
N LEU A 67 -12.52 -32.50 108.47
CA LEU A 67 -11.16 -32.27 108.96
C LEU A 67 -11.07 -31.03 109.86
N GLY A 68 -11.60 -29.90 109.40
CA GLY A 68 -11.58 -28.65 110.18
C GLY A 68 -12.39 -28.78 111.47
N LEU A 69 -13.52 -29.47 111.43
CA LEU A 69 -14.37 -29.68 112.60
C LEU A 69 -13.75 -30.63 113.63
N ARG A 70 -13.15 -31.74 113.20
CA ARG A 70 -12.40 -32.65 114.09
C ARG A 70 -11.18 -31.96 114.69
N GLY A 71 -10.42 -31.22 113.89
CA GLY A 71 -9.29 -30.43 114.37
C GLY A 71 -9.70 -29.38 115.40
N TYR A 72 -10.83 -28.71 115.18
CA TYR A 72 -11.41 -27.77 116.13
C TYR A 72 -11.88 -28.47 117.42
N ALA A 73 -12.51 -29.64 117.32
CA ALA A 73 -12.94 -30.43 118.47
C ALA A 73 -11.77 -30.83 119.39
N LEU A 74 -10.61 -31.16 118.79
CA LEU A 74 -9.40 -31.56 119.50
C LEU A 74 -8.64 -30.36 120.11
N THR A 75 -8.55 -29.24 119.41
CA THR A 75 -7.65 -28.13 119.77
C THR A 75 -8.36 -26.92 120.37
N LYS A 76 -9.67 -26.78 120.13
CA LYS A 76 -10.48 -25.58 120.44
C LYS A 76 -9.97 -24.28 119.79
N SER A 77 -8.99 -24.36 118.88
CA SER A 77 -8.45 -23.19 118.19
C SER A 77 -9.32 -22.80 117.00
N LYS A 78 -9.85 -21.57 117.01
CA LYS A 78 -10.64 -21.01 115.90
C LYS A 78 -9.88 -21.00 114.57
N GLN A 79 -8.54 -20.95 114.60
CA GLN A 79 -7.73 -21.00 113.38
C GLN A 79 -7.88 -22.34 112.64
N VAL A 80 -8.03 -23.44 113.39
CA VAL A 80 -8.19 -24.80 112.83
C VAL A 80 -9.59 -25.02 112.25
N LEU A 81 -10.54 -24.12 112.55
CA LEU A 81 -11.90 -24.14 112.00
C LEU A 81 -11.99 -23.53 110.59
N SER A 82 -10.96 -22.81 110.13
CA SER A 82 -10.97 -22.14 108.82
C SER A 82 -11.31 -23.09 107.64
N PRO A 83 -10.74 -24.31 107.53
CA PRO A 83 -11.12 -25.26 106.47
C PRO A 83 -12.60 -25.61 106.47
N TYR A 84 -13.26 -25.64 107.64
CA TYR A 84 -14.68 -25.91 107.76
C TYR A 84 -15.53 -24.75 107.21
N GLU A 85 -15.19 -23.52 107.57
CA GLU A 85 -15.92 -22.32 107.13
C GLU A 85 -15.76 -22.06 105.62
N THR A 86 -14.53 -22.19 105.10
CA THR A 86 -14.25 -22.08 103.67
C THR A 86 -14.96 -23.18 102.89
N SER A 87 -15.01 -24.40 103.42
CA SER A 87 -15.68 -25.52 102.77
C SER A 87 -17.20 -25.39 102.73
N LEU A 88 -17.82 -24.86 103.78
CA LEU A 88 -19.26 -24.56 103.77
C LEU A 88 -19.64 -23.60 102.63
N ALA A 89 -18.92 -22.49 102.49
CA ALA A 89 -19.17 -21.50 101.45
C ALA A 89 -18.84 -22.03 100.04
N GLY A 90 -17.73 -22.76 99.91
CA GLY A 90 -17.31 -23.40 98.67
C GLY A 90 -18.31 -24.46 98.19
N ASN A 91 -18.82 -25.29 99.11
CA ASN A 91 -19.78 -26.35 98.76
C ASN A 91 -21.11 -25.78 98.26
N ALA A 92 -21.63 -24.74 98.92
CA ALA A 92 -22.85 -24.05 98.48
C ALA A 92 -22.70 -23.40 97.09
N THR A 93 -21.48 -22.98 96.72
CA THR A 93 -21.20 -22.41 95.40
C THR A 93 -21.08 -23.50 94.34
N ASN A 94 -20.32 -24.57 94.61
CA ASN A 94 -20.16 -25.67 93.66
C ASN A 94 -21.46 -26.44 93.42
N LEU A 95 -22.33 -26.60 94.43
CA LEU A 95 -23.65 -27.22 94.24
C LEU A 95 -24.55 -26.41 93.30
N ARG A 96 -24.55 -25.07 93.42
CA ARG A 96 -25.32 -24.20 92.51
C ARG A 96 -24.78 -24.26 91.08
N HIS A 97 -23.47 -24.26 90.91
CA HIS A 97 -22.85 -24.36 89.58
C HIS A 97 -23.08 -25.73 88.95
N LEU A 98 -22.96 -26.81 89.73
CA LEU A 98 -23.24 -28.16 89.25
C LEU A 98 -24.70 -28.33 88.84
N ASP A 99 -25.66 -27.80 89.61
CA ASP A 99 -27.09 -27.79 89.21
C ASP A 99 -27.28 -27.10 87.85
N SER A 100 -26.67 -25.92 87.68
CA SER A 100 -26.73 -25.15 86.44
C SER A 100 -26.15 -25.94 85.26
N LEU A 101 -24.98 -26.56 85.42
CA LEU A 101 -24.33 -27.35 84.37
C LEU A 101 -25.15 -28.60 84.00
N LEU A 102 -25.70 -29.32 84.97
CA LEU A 102 -26.54 -30.50 84.72
C LEU A 102 -27.84 -30.12 83.98
N ARG A 103 -28.42 -28.95 84.27
CA ARG A 103 -29.58 -28.39 83.54
C ARG A 103 -29.22 -28.03 82.10
N ILE A 104 -28.07 -27.39 81.88
CA ILE A 104 -27.57 -27.04 80.54
C ILE A 104 -27.39 -28.29 79.68
N GLN A 105 -26.86 -29.37 80.27
CA GLN A 105 -26.66 -30.64 79.59
C GLN A 105 -27.93 -31.49 79.42
N LYS A 106 -29.07 -31.07 79.99
CA LYS A 106 -30.38 -31.76 79.90
C LYS A 106 -30.35 -33.22 80.40
N LEU A 107 -29.60 -33.49 81.47
CA LEU A 107 -29.53 -34.82 82.08
C LEU A 107 -30.68 -35.04 83.09
N ASP A 108 -31.91 -35.19 82.61
CA ASP A 108 -33.11 -35.27 83.48
C ASP A 108 -33.02 -36.36 84.56
N THR A 109 -32.44 -37.52 84.23
CA THR A 109 -32.22 -38.61 85.20
C THR A 109 -31.09 -38.34 86.20
N ALA A 110 -30.18 -37.42 85.90
CA ALA A 110 -29.16 -36.95 86.82
C ALA A 110 -29.74 -35.91 87.79
N LEU A 111 -30.62 -35.01 87.34
CA LEU A 111 -31.23 -33.99 88.20
C LEU A 111 -31.96 -34.61 89.39
N GLY A 112 -32.81 -35.62 89.17
CA GLY A 112 -33.54 -36.27 90.26
C GLY A 112 -32.64 -37.00 91.26
N ARG A 113 -31.47 -37.51 90.83
CA ARG A 113 -30.46 -38.11 91.71
C ARG A 113 -29.62 -37.04 92.42
N PHE A 114 -29.33 -35.94 91.73
CA PHE A 114 -28.58 -34.82 92.26
C PHE A 114 -29.33 -34.08 93.37
N GLU A 115 -30.65 -33.88 93.24
CA GLU A 115 -31.46 -33.29 94.31
C GLU A 115 -31.43 -34.13 95.60
N LYS A 116 -31.42 -35.47 95.49
CA LYS A 116 -31.25 -36.37 96.65
C LYS A 116 -29.88 -36.20 97.31
N ILE A 117 -28.83 -36.01 96.51
CA ILE A 117 -27.47 -35.77 97.00
C ILE A 117 -27.34 -34.40 97.65
N LYS A 118 -27.92 -33.37 97.03
CA LYS A 118 -27.98 -32.02 97.58
C LYS A 118 -28.69 -32.00 98.94
N ALA A 119 -29.86 -32.64 99.04
CA ALA A 119 -30.56 -32.81 100.31
C ALA A 119 -29.73 -33.59 101.34
N GLY A 120 -29.02 -34.64 100.91
CA GLY A 120 -28.09 -35.39 101.76
C GLY A 120 -26.92 -34.54 102.27
N ILE A 121 -26.35 -33.68 101.41
CA ILE A 121 -25.30 -32.73 101.77
C ILE A 121 -25.81 -31.69 102.76
N GLU A 122 -26.98 -31.11 102.52
CA GLU A 122 -27.60 -30.13 103.43
C GLU A 122 -27.87 -30.75 104.80
N SER A 123 -28.37 -31.99 104.84
CA SER A 123 -28.54 -32.76 106.07
C SER A 123 -27.21 -32.99 106.79
N TYR A 124 -26.16 -33.40 106.07
CA TYR A 124 -24.83 -33.58 106.63
C TYR A 124 -24.24 -32.27 107.17
N ILE A 125 -24.39 -31.16 106.43
CA ILE A 125 -24.00 -29.82 106.89
C ILE A 125 -24.68 -29.50 108.23
N GLU A 126 -25.98 -29.77 108.37
CA GLU A 126 -26.69 -29.51 109.62
C GLU A 126 -26.16 -30.35 110.79
N ILE A 127 -25.85 -31.63 110.54
CA ILE A 127 -25.21 -32.51 111.52
C ILE A 127 -23.85 -31.94 111.94
N THR A 128 -23.04 -31.45 110.99
CA THR A 128 -21.76 -30.83 111.31
C THR A 128 -21.89 -29.51 112.08
N ARG A 129 -22.99 -28.75 111.88
CA ARG A 129 -23.30 -27.58 112.72
C ARG A 129 -23.65 -27.99 114.15
N GLN A 130 -24.42 -29.06 114.34
CA GLN A 130 -24.73 -29.59 115.67
C GLN A 130 -23.47 -30.09 116.38
N MET A 131 -22.58 -30.77 115.66
CA MET A 131 -21.25 -31.16 116.15
C MET A 131 -20.42 -29.93 116.56
N LYS A 132 -20.37 -28.87 115.73
CA LYS A 132 -19.69 -27.61 116.07
C LYS A 132 -20.25 -26.99 117.35
N ALA A 133 -21.58 -26.90 117.46
CA ALA A 133 -22.25 -26.35 118.63
C ALA A 133 -21.98 -27.18 119.91
N ALA A 134 -21.87 -28.51 119.80
CA ALA A 134 -21.50 -29.37 120.92
C ALA A 134 -20.06 -29.11 121.39
N VAL A 135 -19.13 -28.87 120.46
CA VAL A 135 -17.74 -28.47 120.78
C VAL A 135 -17.70 -27.09 121.44
N GLU A 136 -18.50 -26.14 120.98
CA GLU A 136 -18.58 -24.77 121.55
C GLU A 136 -19.20 -24.74 122.96
N ARG A 137 -20.07 -25.70 123.29
CA ARG A 137 -20.66 -25.88 124.64
C ARG A 137 -19.83 -26.77 125.57
N ASP A 138 -18.58 -27.06 125.20
CA ASP A 138 -17.65 -27.95 125.91
C ASP A 138 -18.15 -29.39 126.17
N SER A 139 -19.11 -29.86 125.37
CA SER A 139 -19.68 -31.21 125.49
C SER A 139 -19.04 -32.19 124.49
N ILE A 140 -17.82 -32.64 124.80
CA ILE A 140 -17.09 -33.59 123.94
C ILE A 140 -17.81 -34.94 123.79
N GLN A 141 -18.51 -35.39 124.84
CA GLN A 141 -19.28 -36.64 124.82
C GLN A 141 -20.45 -36.57 123.81
N GLN A 142 -21.09 -35.40 123.69
CA GLN A 142 -22.15 -35.18 122.71
C GLN A 142 -21.57 -35.11 121.29
N PHE A 143 -20.42 -34.45 121.09
CA PHE A 143 -19.71 -34.45 119.81
C PHE A 143 -19.36 -35.87 119.36
N VAL A 144 -18.76 -36.69 120.24
CA VAL A 144 -18.39 -38.08 119.92
C VAL A 144 -19.62 -38.93 119.62
N ARG A 145 -20.74 -38.76 120.33
CA ARG A 145 -21.99 -39.47 120.01
C ARG A 145 -22.50 -39.14 118.61
N ILE A 146 -22.50 -37.86 118.22
CA ILE A 146 -22.97 -37.44 116.89
C ILE A 146 -21.97 -37.93 115.83
N LEU A 147 -20.66 -37.87 116.09
CA LEU A 147 -19.63 -38.38 115.18
C LEU A 147 -19.74 -39.89 114.94
N ASN A 148 -20.00 -40.67 115.99
CA ASN A 148 -20.17 -42.13 115.90
C ASN A 148 -21.43 -42.56 115.11
N GLN A 149 -22.35 -41.65 114.80
CA GLN A 149 -23.46 -41.95 113.88
C GLN A 149 -22.99 -42.09 112.43
N ASP A 150 -21.78 -41.62 112.12
CA ASP A 150 -21.11 -41.68 110.81
C ASP A 150 -22.02 -41.34 109.62
N LYS A 151 -22.77 -40.23 109.77
CA LYS A 151 -23.72 -39.76 108.75
C LYS A 151 -23.03 -39.34 107.44
N GLY A 152 -21.71 -39.19 107.46
CA GLY A 152 -20.89 -38.98 106.26
C GLY A 152 -20.80 -40.23 105.39
N TYR A 153 -20.77 -41.44 105.99
CA TYR A 153 -20.79 -42.69 105.25
C TYR A 153 -22.10 -42.88 104.48
N ASP A 154 -23.26 -42.61 105.12
CA ASP A 154 -24.57 -42.66 104.48
C ASP A 154 -24.64 -41.76 103.23
N LEU A 155 -24.08 -40.55 103.33
CA LEU A 155 -23.98 -39.61 102.22
C LEU A 155 -23.03 -40.10 101.12
N TRP A 156 -21.90 -40.70 101.49
CA TRP A 156 -20.95 -41.27 100.54
C TRP A 156 -21.55 -42.45 99.74
N VAL A 157 -22.35 -43.30 100.39
CA VAL A 157 -23.08 -44.40 99.75
C VAL A 157 -24.08 -43.88 98.71
N LEU A 158 -24.72 -42.72 98.96
CA LEU A 158 -25.60 -42.07 97.98
C LEU A 158 -24.81 -41.40 96.85
N PHE A 159 -23.68 -40.78 97.15
CA PHE A 159 -22.88 -40.04 96.18
C PHE A 159 -22.07 -40.92 95.24
N SER A 160 -21.39 -41.94 95.76
CA SER A 160 -20.42 -42.74 94.98
C SER A 160 -21.01 -43.32 93.68
N PRO A 161 -22.20 -43.95 93.68
CA PRO A 161 -22.84 -44.43 92.46
C PRO A 161 -23.22 -43.30 91.48
N PHE A 162 -23.66 -42.15 92.00
CA PHE A 162 -23.97 -40.98 91.17
C PHE A 162 -22.71 -40.41 90.53
N ASN A 163 -21.66 -40.19 91.31
CA ASN A 163 -20.39 -39.67 90.83
C ASN A 163 -19.78 -40.57 89.74
N ASN A 164 -19.81 -41.89 89.94
CA ASN A 164 -19.31 -42.85 88.95
C ASN A 164 -20.16 -42.82 87.68
N SER A 165 -21.48 -42.71 87.80
CA SER A 165 -22.39 -42.61 86.65
C SER A 165 -22.17 -41.33 85.84
N ILE A 166 -22.03 -40.19 86.52
CA ILE A 166 -21.81 -38.90 85.84
C ILE A 166 -20.40 -38.81 85.29
N SER A 167 -19.37 -39.17 86.06
CA SER A 167 -17.99 -39.18 85.57
C SER A 167 -17.83 -40.04 84.33
N LYS A 168 -18.43 -41.24 84.30
CA LYS A 168 -18.41 -42.10 83.10
C LYS A 168 -19.11 -41.48 81.90
N TYR A 169 -20.24 -40.79 82.10
CA TYR A 169 -20.93 -40.06 81.03
C TYR A 169 -20.06 -38.92 80.50
N GLU A 170 -19.47 -38.12 81.39
CA GLU A 170 -18.62 -36.99 81.02
C GLU A 170 -17.34 -37.45 80.33
N ASP A 171 -16.74 -38.56 80.76
CA ASP A 171 -15.59 -39.16 80.07
C ASP A 171 -15.93 -39.57 78.64
N GLN A 172 -17.14 -40.10 78.40
CA GLN A 172 -17.62 -40.41 77.06
C GLN A 172 -17.86 -39.13 76.23
N GLN A 173 -18.41 -38.06 76.83
CA GLN A 173 -18.60 -36.78 76.13
C GLN A 173 -17.26 -36.14 75.77
N ILE A 174 -16.28 -36.16 76.67
CA ILE A 174 -14.92 -35.66 76.44
C ILE A 174 -14.25 -36.45 75.31
N ALA A 175 -14.32 -37.79 75.35
CA ALA A 175 -13.74 -38.64 74.32
C ALA A 175 -14.38 -38.39 72.94
N LYS A 176 -15.71 -38.27 72.89
CA LYS A 176 -16.44 -37.96 71.65
C LYS A 176 -16.10 -36.57 71.12
N ALA A 177 -16.09 -35.55 71.98
CA ALA A 177 -15.74 -34.18 71.60
C ALA A 177 -14.29 -34.10 71.08
N GLN A 178 -13.37 -34.84 71.69
CA GLN A 178 -11.98 -34.94 71.23
C GLN A 178 -11.89 -35.61 69.85
N ALA A 179 -12.64 -36.69 69.62
CA ALA A 179 -12.67 -37.37 68.32
C ALA A 179 -13.30 -36.48 67.22
N ASP A 180 -14.41 -35.82 67.52
CA ASP A 180 -15.07 -34.87 66.59
C ASP A 180 -14.15 -33.68 66.26
N TYR A 181 -13.38 -33.19 67.25
CA TYR A 181 -12.38 -32.14 67.05
C TYR A 181 -11.25 -32.58 66.11
N GLN A 182 -10.67 -33.77 66.33
CA GLN A 182 -9.62 -34.30 65.46
C GLN A 182 -10.13 -34.56 64.04
N ALA A 183 -11.33 -35.13 63.91
CA ALA A 183 -11.96 -35.32 62.60
C ALA A 183 -12.13 -33.98 61.85
N ALA A 184 -12.56 -32.92 62.54
CA ALA A 184 -12.68 -31.59 61.92
C ALA A 184 -11.33 -31.02 61.46
N LEU A 185 -10.24 -31.28 62.20
CA LEU A 185 -8.88 -30.91 61.78
C LEU A 185 -8.42 -31.72 60.55
N ASP A 186 -8.61 -33.03 60.55
CA ASP A 186 -8.25 -33.90 59.42
C ASP A 186 -8.99 -33.50 58.14
N TRP A 187 -10.28 -33.16 58.26
CA TRP A 187 -11.05 -32.64 57.13
C TRP A 187 -10.50 -31.31 56.60
N ASN A 188 -10.02 -30.41 57.46
CA ASN A 188 -9.37 -29.18 57.01
C ASN A 188 -8.09 -29.47 56.21
N ILE A 189 -7.27 -30.42 56.68
CA ILE A 189 -6.06 -30.84 55.96
C ILE A 189 -6.42 -31.42 54.59
N LEU A 190 -7.43 -32.29 54.53
CA LEU A 190 -7.88 -32.91 53.27
C LEU A 190 -8.31 -31.85 52.24
N ILE A 191 -9.02 -30.81 52.66
CA ILE A 191 -9.44 -29.71 51.77
C ILE A 191 -8.24 -28.97 51.20
N VAL A 192 -7.24 -28.67 52.04
CA VAL A 192 -6.00 -28.03 51.59
C VAL A 192 -5.27 -28.90 50.58
N LEU A 193 -5.21 -30.21 50.80
CA LEU A 193 -4.62 -31.15 49.84
C LEU A 193 -5.37 -31.20 48.51
N ILE A 194 -6.71 -31.21 48.53
CA ILE A 194 -7.53 -31.16 47.30
C ILE A 194 -7.30 -29.85 46.55
N LEU A 195 -7.28 -28.72 47.27
CA LEU A 195 -6.98 -27.42 46.68
C LEU A 195 -5.59 -27.38 46.05
N PHE A 196 -4.59 -27.97 46.69
CA PHE A 196 -3.24 -28.03 46.15
C PHE A 196 -3.15 -28.93 44.90
N ALA A 197 -3.73 -30.13 44.99
CA ALA A 197 -3.71 -31.13 43.93
C ALA A 197 -4.46 -30.67 42.66
N LEU A 198 -5.55 -29.91 42.81
CA LEU A 198 -6.31 -29.37 41.68
C LEU A 198 -5.84 -27.97 41.26
N GLY A 199 -5.54 -27.11 42.23
CA GLY A 199 -5.21 -25.70 41.99
C GLY A 199 -3.86 -25.51 41.31
N VAL A 200 -2.80 -26.17 41.79
CA VAL A 200 -1.44 -25.96 41.25
C VAL A 200 -1.32 -26.39 39.78
N PRO A 201 -1.78 -27.60 39.37
CA PRO A 201 -1.73 -28.00 37.97
C PRO A 201 -2.58 -27.10 37.07
N SER A 202 -3.75 -26.64 37.56
CA SER A 202 -4.64 -25.76 36.81
C SER A 202 -4.01 -24.38 36.56
N ILE A 203 -3.37 -23.79 37.57
CA ILE A 203 -2.62 -22.53 37.44
C ILE A 203 -1.43 -22.71 36.50
N ALA A 204 -0.64 -23.78 36.66
CA ALA A 204 0.50 -24.07 35.80
C ALA A 204 0.08 -24.23 34.33
N TYR A 205 -1.05 -24.89 34.07
CA TYR A 205 -1.62 -25.02 32.74
C TYR A 205 -2.05 -23.67 32.15
N ILE A 206 -2.72 -22.82 32.94
CA ILE A 206 -3.12 -21.46 32.52
C ILE A 206 -1.89 -20.65 32.12
N VAL A 207 -0.86 -20.64 32.97
CA VAL A 207 0.40 -19.92 32.71
C VAL A 207 1.07 -20.44 31.44
N TYR A 208 1.19 -21.76 31.30
CA TYR A 208 1.77 -22.40 30.12
C TYR A 208 1.00 -22.02 28.83
N LYS A 209 -0.33 -22.08 28.85
CA LYS A 209 -1.15 -21.76 27.68
C LYS A 209 -1.05 -20.30 27.29
N ILE A 210 -1.15 -19.37 28.25
CA ILE A 210 -1.06 -17.92 27.99
C ILE A 210 0.33 -17.54 27.46
N THR A 211 1.40 -18.11 28.04
CA THR A 211 2.77 -17.86 27.58
C THR A 211 3.01 -18.44 26.18
N LYS A 212 2.52 -19.64 25.89
CA LYS A 212 2.57 -20.24 24.56
C LYS A 212 1.84 -19.39 23.51
N GLU A 213 0.58 -19.01 23.77
CA GLU A 213 -0.21 -18.18 22.84
C GLU A 213 0.42 -16.80 22.61
N THR A 214 1.02 -16.22 23.65
CA THR A 214 1.74 -14.94 23.53
C THR A 214 3.00 -15.08 22.68
N ARG A 215 3.74 -16.19 22.80
CA ARG A 215 4.92 -16.48 21.98
C ARG A 215 4.54 -16.68 20.51
N GLU A 216 3.49 -17.46 20.24
CA GLU A 216 2.98 -17.68 18.87
C GLU A 216 2.51 -16.37 18.23
N ARG A 217 1.75 -15.53 18.96
CA ARG A 217 1.34 -14.21 18.48
C ARG A 217 2.53 -13.29 18.18
N ASN A 218 3.55 -13.29 19.05
CA ASN A 218 4.75 -12.48 18.84
C ASN A 218 5.55 -12.96 17.62
N GLN A 219 5.60 -14.27 17.35
CA GLN A 219 6.21 -14.80 16.13
C GLN A 219 5.48 -14.34 14.87
N LEU A 220 4.15 -14.40 14.86
CA LEU A 220 3.34 -13.89 13.74
C LEU A 220 3.57 -12.39 13.49
N LEU A 221 3.77 -11.60 14.55
CA LEU A 221 4.10 -10.18 14.43
C LEU A 221 5.47 -9.93 13.81
N VAL A 222 6.48 -10.70 14.23
CA VAL A 222 7.82 -10.63 13.63
C VAL A 222 7.76 -11.02 12.16
N GLU A 223 7.03 -12.09 11.82
CA GLU A 223 6.85 -12.53 10.44
C GLU A 223 6.10 -11.47 9.61
N LEU A 224 5.04 -10.87 10.15
CA LEU A 224 4.32 -9.76 9.50
C LEU A 224 5.26 -8.57 9.21
N GLU A 225 6.08 -8.18 10.17
CA GLU A 225 7.03 -7.08 10.00
C GLU A 225 8.10 -7.41 8.94
N GLN A 226 8.67 -8.62 8.99
CA GLN A 226 9.62 -9.10 7.99
C GLN A 226 9.01 -9.13 6.60
N ASN A 227 7.79 -9.63 6.46
CA ASN A 227 7.07 -9.66 5.19
C ASN A 227 6.75 -8.24 4.69
N ASN A 228 6.34 -7.33 5.58
CA ASN A 228 6.11 -5.93 5.23
C ASN A 228 7.41 -5.28 4.70
N ARG A 229 8.55 -5.50 5.36
CA ARG A 229 9.85 -5.00 4.91
C ARG A 229 10.29 -5.63 3.59
N LYS A 230 10.07 -6.93 3.42
CA LYS A 230 10.50 -7.69 2.23
C LYS A 230 9.67 -7.36 0.99
N TYR A 231 8.35 -7.22 1.14
CA TYR A 231 7.44 -7.13 0.00
C TYR A 231 6.82 -5.75 -0.21
N LEU A 232 6.67 -4.93 0.84
CA LEU A 232 5.95 -3.65 0.74
C LEU A 232 6.91 -2.45 0.72
N PHE A 233 7.67 -2.27 1.79
CA PHE A 233 8.62 -1.16 1.92
C PHE A 233 9.63 -1.40 3.05
N ASN A 234 10.92 -1.21 2.77
CA ASN A 234 12.01 -1.33 3.74
C ASN A 234 12.61 0.03 4.10
N PRO A 235 12.45 0.53 5.34
CA PRO A 235 13.02 1.80 5.76
C PRO A 235 14.57 1.82 5.84
N GLY A 236 15.24 0.67 5.91
CA GLY A 236 16.71 0.57 6.00
C GLY A 236 17.29 0.66 7.42
N ASP A 237 16.44 0.79 8.45
CA ASP A 237 16.82 0.67 9.86
C ASP A 237 17.14 -0.78 10.23
N LYS A 238 18.22 -0.99 11.00
CA LYS A 238 18.78 -2.33 11.26
C LYS A 238 17.92 -3.21 12.18
N GLU A 239 17.00 -2.65 12.97
CA GLU A 239 16.14 -3.43 13.86
C GLU A 239 14.91 -2.61 14.29
N SER A 240 13.72 -3.01 13.87
CA SER A 240 12.52 -2.66 14.64
C SER A 240 12.31 -3.76 15.68
N LYS A 241 12.68 -3.46 16.92
CA LYS A 241 12.32 -4.26 18.10
C LYS A 241 10.91 -3.96 18.59
N SER A 242 10.04 -3.45 17.71
CA SER A 242 8.65 -3.21 18.05
C SER A 242 7.87 -4.52 18.08
N LEU A 243 7.94 -5.22 19.22
CA LEU A 243 7.02 -6.32 19.55
C LEU A 243 5.59 -5.82 19.85
N ASN A 244 5.31 -4.54 19.65
CA ASN A 244 3.99 -3.97 19.86
C ASN A 244 3.11 -4.20 18.62
N PHE A 245 2.10 -5.07 18.79
CA PHE A 245 1.07 -5.38 17.80
C PHE A 245 0.49 -4.14 17.11
N GLN A 246 0.21 -3.08 17.87
CA GLN A 246 -0.42 -1.87 17.35
C GLN A 246 0.49 -1.13 16.38
N VAL A 247 1.79 -1.09 16.67
CA VAL A 247 2.79 -0.38 15.86
C VAL A 247 3.00 -1.11 14.53
N SER A 248 3.20 -2.43 14.57
CA SER A 248 3.44 -3.23 13.35
C SER A 248 2.24 -3.19 12.39
N ILE A 249 1.01 -3.26 12.92
CA ILE A 249 -0.20 -3.14 12.09
C ILE A 249 -0.37 -1.73 11.54
N ASN A 250 -0.24 -0.70 12.38
CA ASN A 250 -0.36 0.68 11.91
C ASN A 250 0.69 1.00 10.84
N GLN A 251 1.91 0.51 10.99
CA GLN A 251 2.97 0.71 10.01
C GLN A 251 2.67 -0.01 8.67
N SER A 252 2.09 -1.21 8.73
CA SER A 252 1.60 -1.91 7.53
C SER A 252 0.49 -1.13 6.83
N ILE A 253 -0.52 -0.67 7.59
CA ILE A 253 -1.62 0.15 7.06
C ILE A 253 -1.10 1.44 6.42
N GLU A 254 -0.19 2.14 7.09
CA GLU A 254 0.41 3.37 6.55
C GLU A 254 1.20 3.12 5.26
N ASN A 255 1.95 2.01 5.18
CA ASN A 255 2.63 1.64 3.93
C ASN A 255 1.64 1.34 2.79
N PHE A 256 0.50 0.68 3.09
CA PHE A 256 -0.56 0.49 2.09
C PHE A 256 -1.22 1.79 1.66
N LYS A 257 -1.45 2.74 2.59
CA LYS A 257 -1.96 4.08 2.24
C LYS A 257 -0.98 4.83 1.33
N LYS A 258 0.32 4.74 1.59
CA LYS A 258 1.37 5.31 0.72
C LYS A 258 1.33 4.69 -0.68
N ALA A 259 1.15 3.37 -0.77
CA ALA A 259 0.99 2.71 -2.07
C ALA A 259 -0.24 3.23 -2.82
N ALA A 260 -1.39 3.30 -2.16
CA ALA A 260 -2.62 3.79 -2.75
C ALA A 260 -2.53 5.26 -3.20
N SER A 261 -1.94 6.13 -2.38
CA SER A 261 -1.75 7.53 -2.74
C SER A 261 -0.79 7.70 -3.91
N PHE A 262 0.31 6.92 -3.94
CA PHE A 262 1.26 6.92 -5.04
C PHE A 262 0.60 6.50 -6.37
N ILE A 263 -0.19 5.43 -6.36
CA ILE A 263 -0.95 4.98 -7.54
C ILE A 263 -1.96 6.04 -7.97
N LYS A 264 -2.65 6.69 -7.03
CA LYS A 264 -3.61 7.76 -7.33
C LYS A 264 -2.95 8.93 -8.06
N GLU A 265 -1.78 9.37 -7.61
CA GLU A 265 -1.02 10.45 -8.27
C GLU A 265 -0.63 10.07 -9.70
N ILE A 266 -0.15 8.85 -9.91
CA ILE A 266 0.19 8.34 -11.24
C ILE A 266 -1.05 8.29 -12.14
N SER A 267 -2.17 7.80 -11.63
CA SER A 267 -3.44 7.76 -12.35
C SER A 267 -3.93 9.16 -12.75
N ASN A 268 -3.59 10.18 -11.96
CA ASN A 268 -3.87 11.59 -12.25
C ASN A 268 -2.84 12.23 -13.20
N LYS A 269 -1.98 11.43 -13.86
CA LYS A 269 -0.90 11.85 -14.75
C LYS A 269 0.22 12.66 -14.06
N ASN A 270 0.31 12.60 -12.74
CA ASN A 270 1.42 13.19 -11.99
C ASN A 270 2.59 12.19 -11.89
N PHE A 271 3.48 12.22 -12.89
CA PHE A 271 4.67 11.35 -12.94
C PHE A 271 5.89 11.94 -12.21
N GLU A 272 5.76 13.07 -11.53
CA GLU A 272 6.82 13.65 -10.69
C GLU A 272 6.70 13.25 -9.21
N VAL A 273 5.60 12.59 -8.83
CA VAL A 273 5.36 12.13 -7.46
C VAL A 273 6.53 11.27 -6.94
N ARG A 274 6.90 11.46 -5.68
CA ARG A 274 7.94 10.67 -5.01
C ARG A 274 7.31 9.80 -3.95
N TRP A 275 7.80 8.57 -3.83
CA TRP A 275 7.39 7.69 -2.75
C TRP A 275 7.89 8.24 -1.40
N GLN A 276 6.99 8.45 -0.46
CA GLN A 276 7.33 9.02 0.84
C GLN A 276 8.13 8.02 1.70
N GLY A 277 9.36 8.38 2.04
CA GLY A 277 10.27 7.58 2.87
C GLY A 277 11.34 6.82 2.07
N VAL A 278 11.29 6.83 0.73
CA VAL A 278 12.42 6.38 -0.09
C VAL A 278 13.43 7.50 -0.22
N ASP A 279 14.68 7.24 0.13
CA ASP A 279 15.81 8.15 -0.02
C ASP A 279 17.08 7.40 -0.44
N LYS A 280 18.20 8.11 -0.59
CA LYS A 280 19.47 7.52 -1.03
C LYS A 280 20.00 6.43 -0.08
N SER A 281 19.62 6.45 1.20
CA SER A 281 20.08 5.49 2.20
C SER A 281 19.35 4.15 2.14
N ASN A 282 18.10 4.13 1.64
CA ASN A 282 17.27 2.93 1.66
C ASN A 282 16.74 2.47 0.29
N ILE A 283 17.03 3.20 -0.78
CA ILE A 283 16.54 2.85 -2.13
C ILE A 283 16.97 1.45 -2.58
N GLN A 284 18.20 1.03 -2.22
CA GLN A 284 18.73 -0.30 -2.56
C GLN A 284 17.94 -1.43 -1.87
N PHE A 285 17.42 -1.20 -0.67
CA PHE A 285 16.60 -2.19 0.04
C PHE A 285 15.19 -2.32 -0.55
N ASN A 286 14.80 -1.39 -1.42
CA ASN A 286 13.46 -1.33 -2.00
C ASN A 286 13.42 -1.76 -3.47
N GLU A 287 14.52 -2.22 -4.06
CA GLU A 287 14.57 -2.54 -5.49
C GLU A 287 13.51 -3.57 -5.93
N ASN A 288 13.16 -4.51 -5.05
CA ASN A 288 12.20 -5.59 -5.30
C ASN A 288 10.96 -5.51 -4.40
N THR A 289 10.76 -4.40 -3.69
CA THR A 289 9.54 -4.16 -2.91
C THR A 289 8.46 -3.55 -3.79
N LEU A 290 7.20 -3.58 -3.33
CA LEU A 290 6.11 -2.88 -4.01
C LEU A 290 6.45 -1.39 -4.23
N ALA A 291 7.08 -0.74 -3.25
CA ALA A 291 7.53 0.65 -3.40
C ALA A 291 8.49 0.82 -4.59
N GLY A 292 9.50 -0.04 -4.74
CA GLY A 292 10.45 0.04 -5.85
C GLY A 292 9.81 -0.29 -7.20
N GLU A 293 9.00 -1.34 -7.27
CA GLU A 293 8.29 -1.72 -8.50
C GLU A 293 7.33 -0.62 -8.97
N LEU A 294 6.60 0.01 -8.05
CA LEU A 294 5.75 1.16 -8.37
C LEU A 294 6.58 2.37 -8.85
N ILE A 295 7.74 2.63 -8.25
CA ILE A 295 8.65 3.68 -8.73
C ILE A 295 9.13 3.39 -10.16
N LYS A 296 9.52 2.14 -10.46
CA LYS A 296 9.93 1.71 -11.81
C LYS A 296 8.79 1.91 -12.81
N MET A 297 7.58 1.43 -12.48
CA MET A 297 6.38 1.60 -13.29
C MET A 297 6.10 3.08 -13.58
N ARG A 298 6.19 3.94 -12.57
CA ARG A 298 6.02 5.39 -12.71
C ARG A 298 7.05 6.01 -13.65
N ASN A 299 8.32 5.61 -13.54
CA ASN A 299 9.38 6.09 -14.42
C ASN A 299 9.17 5.63 -15.87
N GLN A 300 8.74 4.37 -16.08
CA GLN A 300 8.38 3.85 -17.40
C GLN A 300 7.22 4.64 -18.00
N MET A 301 6.16 4.91 -17.23
CA MET A 301 5.05 5.75 -17.69
C MET A 301 5.47 7.18 -18.04
N LYS A 302 6.41 7.76 -17.29
CA LYS A 302 6.98 9.08 -17.61
C LYS A 302 7.69 9.09 -18.96
N ILE A 303 8.48 8.04 -19.26
CA ILE A 303 9.16 7.87 -20.54
C ILE A 303 8.13 7.67 -21.66
N ALA A 304 7.19 6.74 -21.48
CA ALA A 304 6.14 6.46 -22.46
C ALA A 304 5.31 7.71 -22.78
N LYS A 305 4.96 8.51 -21.76
CA LYS A 305 4.25 9.78 -21.96
C LYS A 305 5.06 10.78 -22.80
N ARG A 306 6.38 10.88 -22.57
CA ARG A 306 7.25 11.76 -23.36
C ARG A 306 7.33 11.30 -24.81
N GLU A 307 7.47 10.00 -25.05
CA GLU A 307 7.48 9.43 -26.40
C GLU A 307 6.14 9.64 -27.12
N ASP A 308 5.02 9.44 -26.42
CA ASP A 308 3.68 9.69 -26.95
C ASP A 308 3.48 11.18 -27.30
N ASP A 309 3.95 12.10 -26.45
CA ASP A 309 3.89 13.54 -26.72
C ASP A 309 4.72 13.92 -27.95
N GLN A 310 5.92 13.37 -28.08
CA GLN A 310 6.78 13.59 -29.25
C GLN A 310 6.11 13.04 -30.53
N ARG A 311 5.52 11.85 -30.48
CA ARG A 311 4.79 11.27 -31.61
C ARG A 311 3.56 12.09 -31.99
N PHE A 312 2.80 12.54 -31.00
CA PHE A 312 1.65 13.41 -31.21
C PHE A 312 2.07 14.72 -31.88
N TRP A 313 3.13 15.36 -31.38
CA TRP A 313 3.69 16.59 -31.97
C TRP A 313 4.11 16.39 -33.43
N VAL A 314 4.83 15.30 -33.75
CA VAL A 314 5.24 14.98 -35.14
C VAL A 314 4.03 14.77 -36.04
N ASN A 315 3.04 14.00 -35.59
CA ASN A 315 1.86 13.66 -36.41
C ASN A 315 0.96 14.88 -36.64
N ASP A 316 0.72 15.69 -35.62
CA ASP A 316 -0.05 16.94 -35.72
C ASP A 316 0.67 17.93 -36.66
N GLY A 317 1.99 18.07 -36.51
CA GLY A 317 2.83 18.84 -37.42
C GLY A 317 2.72 18.37 -38.87
N LEU A 318 2.83 17.05 -39.12
CA LEU A 318 2.77 16.51 -40.48
C LEU A 318 1.39 16.66 -41.11
N ALA A 319 0.31 16.56 -40.33
CA ALA A 319 -1.05 16.76 -40.81
C ALA A 319 -1.26 18.20 -41.30
N GLN A 320 -0.86 19.18 -40.48
CA GLN A 320 -0.93 20.60 -40.83
C GLN A 320 0.00 20.93 -42.02
N PHE A 321 1.22 20.39 -42.00
CA PHE A 321 2.20 20.55 -43.08
C PHE A 321 1.66 20.03 -44.42
N SER A 322 1.09 18.82 -44.42
CA SER A 322 0.53 18.21 -45.62
C SER A 322 -0.63 19.02 -46.20
N GLN A 323 -1.45 19.63 -45.35
CA GLN A 323 -2.51 20.54 -45.77
C GLN A 323 -1.95 21.80 -46.43
N LEU A 324 -0.91 22.41 -45.85
CA LEU A 324 -0.23 23.57 -46.40
C LEU A 324 0.34 23.29 -47.79
N VAL A 325 1.02 22.15 -47.96
CA VAL A 325 1.60 21.74 -49.25
C VAL A 325 0.51 21.62 -50.32
N ARG A 326 -0.61 20.96 -50.01
CA ARG A 326 -1.74 20.84 -50.95
C ARG A 326 -2.38 22.18 -51.33
N GLN A 327 -2.45 23.13 -50.40
CA GLN A 327 -3.07 24.44 -50.64
C GLN A 327 -2.26 25.32 -51.61
N HIS A 328 -0.95 25.13 -51.70
CA HIS A 328 -0.06 26.00 -52.48
C HIS A 328 0.63 25.30 -53.65
N GLN A 329 0.28 24.05 -53.97
CA GLN A 329 0.94 23.23 -54.99
C GLN A 329 0.97 23.87 -56.40
N SER A 330 0.02 24.74 -56.72
CA SER A 330 -0.06 25.42 -58.02
C SER A 330 0.93 26.59 -58.20
N ASN A 331 1.60 27.04 -57.14
CA ASN A 331 2.59 28.11 -57.22
C ASN A 331 3.84 27.72 -56.44
N LEU A 332 4.86 27.27 -57.17
CA LEU A 332 6.11 26.76 -56.59
C LEU A 332 6.79 27.77 -55.66
N SER A 333 6.90 29.03 -56.07
CA SER A 333 7.55 30.07 -55.26
C SER A 333 6.81 30.31 -53.95
N LYS A 334 5.47 30.45 -54.02
CA LYS A 334 4.63 30.65 -52.84
C LYS A 334 4.67 29.42 -51.92
N LEU A 335 4.59 28.22 -52.49
CA LEU A 335 4.71 26.96 -51.75
C LEU A 335 6.02 26.91 -50.95
N CYS A 336 7.15 27.18 -51.59
CA CYS A 336 8.46 27.12 -50.96
C CYS A 336 8.60 28.14 -49.83
N GLN A 337 8.09 29.36 -50.04
CA GLN A 337 8.10 30.41 -49.02
C GLN A 337 7.23 30.06 -47.80
N GLU A 338 6.00 29.60 -48.03
CA GLU A 338 5.05 29.24 -46.95
C GLU A 338 5.53 28.01 -46.18
N VAL A 339 6.04 26.99 -46.87
CA VAL A 339 6.62 25.79 -46.25
C VAL A 339 7.82 26.14 -45.38
N THR A 340 8.74 26.96 -45.88
CA THR A 340 9.91 27.41 -45.10
C THR A 340 9.46 28.14 -43.83
N SER A 341 8.50 29.05 -43.96
CA SER A 341 7.91 29.80 -42.83
C SER A 341 7.24 28.89 -41.80
N TYR A 342 6.47 27.89 -42.26
CA TYR A 342 5.82 26.93 -41.38
C TYR A 342 6.84 26.09 -40.62
N LEU A 343 7.83 25.50 -41.30
CA LEU A 343 8.84 24.66 -40.68
C LEU A 343 9.61 25.46 -39.61
N VAL A 344 10.02 26.69 -39.92
CA VAL A 344 10.73 27.55 -38.95
C VAL A 344 9.89 27.78 -37.71
N LYS A 345 8.61 28.13 -37.86
CA LYS A 345 7.71 28.37 -36.73
C LYS A 345 7.41 27.11 -35.93
N HIS A 346 7.13 25.99 -36.60
CA HIS A 346 6.77 24.73 -35.96
C HIS A 346 7.93 24.17 -35.13
N LEU A 347 9.16 24.21 -35.67
CA LEU A 347 10.38 23.83 -34.97
C LEU A 347 10.87 24.89 -33.97
N LYS A 348 10.22 26.06 -33.92
CA LYS A 348 10.65 27.23 -33.13
C LYS A 348 12.08 27.69 -33.46
N ALA A 349 12.54 27.41 -34.68
CA ALA A 349 13.79 27.93 -35.21
C ALA A 349 13.69 29.45 -35.46
N GLN A 350 14.84 30.10 -35.66
CA GLN A 350 14.90 31.55 -35.87
C GLN A 350 15.05 31.91 -37.34
N GLN A 351 15.80 31.13 -38.11
CA GLN A 351 15.95 31.32 -39.55
C GLN A 351 15.80 29.99 -40.28
N GLY A 352 15.42 30.07 -41.55
CA GLY A 352 15.44 28.93 -42.45
C GLY A 352 15.57 29.33 -43.90
N SER A 353 16.18 28.46 -44.70
CA SER A 353 16.33 28.61 -46.14
C SER A 353 16.04 27.27 -46.80
N LEU A 354 15.21 27.29 -47.84
CA LEU A 354 14.91 26.14 -48.69
C LEU A 354 15.57 26.36 -50.05
N TYR A 355 16.44 25.44 -50.42
CA TYR A 355 17.13 25.42 -51.70
C TYR A 355 16.59 24.27 -52.55
N ILE A 356 16.32 24.51 -53.83
CA ILE A 356 15.87 23.50 -54.79
C ILE A 356 17.00 23.24 -55.79
N HIS A 357 17.16 21.98 -56.16
CA HIS A 357 18.08 21.57 -57.22
C HIS A 357 17.60 22.10 -58.56
N ASN A 358 18.41 22.97 -59.18
CA ASN A 358 18.25 23.41 -60.55
C ASN A 358 19.12 22.53 -61.47
N ASN A 359 18.46 21.90 -62.44
CA ASN A 359 19.03 20.93 -63.36
C ASN A 359 18.50 21.11 -64.78
N ASP A 360 18.11 22.34 -65.12
CA ASP A 360 17.60 22.64 -66.46
C ASP A 360 18.70 22.56 -67.53
N ASP A 361 19.94 22.94 -67.19
CA ASP A 361 21.14 22.70 -67.99
C ASP A 361 21.98 21.57 -67.35
N PRO A 362 22.19 20.43 -68.06
CA PRO A 362 23.05 19.35 -67.57
C PRO A 362 24.51 19.75 -67.32
N GLN A 363 25.02 20.83 -67.93
CA GLN A 363 26.39 21.31 -67.70
C GLN A 363 26.50 22.34 -66.55
N ASP A 364 25.37 22.85 -66.06
CA ASP A 364 25.32 23.85 -64.97
C ASP A 364 24.23 23.52 -63.94
N THR A 365 24.51 22.53 -63.08
CA THR A 365 23.61 22.12 -62.00
C THR A 365 23.99 22.79 -60.67
N PHE A 366 23.02 23.41 -60.00
CA PHE A 366 23.26 24.14 -58.75
C PHE A 366 22.03 24.09 -57.82
N LEU A 367 22.20 24.56 -56.58
CA LEU A 367 21.11 24.77 -55.63
C LEU A 367 20.65 26.22 -55.68
N GLU A 368 19.36 26.44 -55.89
CA GLU A 368 18.73 27.75 -55.99
C GLU A 368 17.81 28.00 -54.79
N LEU A 369 17.92 29.17 -54.16
CA LEU A 369 17.06 29.58 -53.06
C LEU A 369 15.61 29.74 -53.54
N ALA A 370 14.73 28.86 -53.07
CA ALA A 370 13.31 28.85 -53.41
C ALA A 370 12.42 29.44 -52.31
N GLY A 371 12.88 29.45 -51.06
CA GLY A 371 12.14 30.00 -49.93
C GLY A 371 13.06 30.40 -48.78
N GLY A 372 12.71 31.46 -48.06
CA GLY A 372 13.55 31.96 -46.96
C GLY A 372 12.76 32.63 -45.84
N TYR A 373 13.14 32.35 -44.59
CA TYR A 373 12.59 32.97 -43.40
C TYR A 373 13.69 33.63 -42.59
N ALA A 374 13.58 34.95 -42.39
CA ALA A 374 14.51 35.78 -41.61
C ALA A 374 16.01 35.63 -41.98
N ASN A 375 16.33 35.16 -43.19
CA ASN A 375 17.69 35.00 -43.69
C ASN A 375 17.97 35.97 -44.85
N GLU A 376 18.47 37.17 -44.55
CA GLU A 376 18.80 38.16 -45.58
C GLU A 376 20.04 37.78 -46.39
N LYS A 377 20.99 37.04 -45.80
CA LYS A 377 22.23 36.65 -46.48
C LYS A 377 21.95 35.69 -47.64
N ALA A 378 21.06 34.72 -47.42
CA ALA A 378 20.62 33.81 -48.48
C ALA A 378 19.95 34.56 -49.65
N LYS A 379 19.18 35.63 -49.38
CA LYS A 379 18.58 36.45 -50.44
C LYS A 379 19.60 37.21 -51.30
N ARG A 380 20.81 37.47 -50.77
CA ARG A 380 21.88 38.18 -51.49
C ARG A 380 22.76 37.24 -52.32
N SER A 381 22.75 35.94 -52.02
CA SER A 381 23.48 34.90 -52.75
C SER A 381 22.55 33.69 -52.92
N PRO A 382 21.66 33.73 -53.94
CA PRO A 382 20.60 32.73 -54.10
C PRO A 382 21.08 31.41 -54.70
N ARG A 383 22.33 31.34 -55.19
CA ARG A 383 22.92 30.18 -55.86
C ARG A 383 24.05 29.60 -55.01
N ILE A 384 24.07 28.27 -54.86
CA ILE A 384 25.13 27.49 -54.22
C ILE A 384 25.50 26.34 -55.15
N ASP A 385 26.78 26.18 -55.49
CA ASP A 385 27.21 25.07 -56.34
C ASP A 385 27.23 23.74 -55.57
N LEU A 386 27.09 22.61 -56.27
CA LEU A 386 27.06 21.29 -55.64
C LEU A 386 28.41 20.99 -54.96
N GLY A 387 28.38 20.50 -53.73
CA GLY A 387 29.58 20.29 -52.91
C GLY A 387 30.19 21.56 -52.30
N GLU A 388 29.65 22.75 -52.60
CA GLU A 388 30.11 24.00 -52.01
C GLU A 388 29.49 24.24 -50.62
N GLY A 389 30.36 24.42 -49.62
CA GLY A 389 29.93 24.66 -48.24
C GLY A 389 29.15 23.48 -47.64
N LEU A 390 28.58 23.69 -46.45
CA LEU A 390 27.85 22.64 -45.74
C LEU A 390 26.53 22.27 -46.45
N VAL A 391 25.85 23.25 -47.05
CA VAL A 391 24.59 23.03 -47.79
C VAL A 391 24.83 22.22 -49.05
N GLY A 392 25.82 22.58 -49.87
CA GLY A 392 26.18 21.83 -51.07
C GLY A 392 26.73 20.43 -50.75
N GLN A 393 27.52 20.29 -49.67
CA GLN A 393 28.02 18.98 -49.23
C GLN A 393 26.91 18.07 -48.71
N ALA A 394 25.96 18.61 -47.92
CA ALA A 394 24.81 17.85 -47.44
C ALA A 394 23.94 17.34 -48.59
N PHE A 395 23.82 18.12 -49.67
CA PHE A 395 23.10 17.70 -50.87
C PHE A 395 23.76 16.49 -51.54
N VAL A 396 25.09 16.55 -51.73
CA VAL A 396 25.88 15.48 -52.36
C VAL A 396 25.86 14.20 -51.51
N ASN A 397 26.01 14.33 -50.19
CA ASN A 397 26.01 13.18 -49.27
C ASN A 397 24.61 12.57 -49.14
N GLY A 398 23.57 13.39 -49.23
CA GLY A 398 22.19 12.96 -48.99
C GLY A 398 21.91 12.58 -47.53
N GLU A 399 22.71 13.05 -46.58
CA GLU A 399 22.49 12.82 -45.14
C GLU A 399 22.30 14.14 -44.38
N PRO A 400 21.46 14.18 -43.32
CA PRO A 400 21.32 15.36 -42.48
C PRO A 400 22.63 15.74 -41.80
N MET A 401 22.96 17.04 -41.78
CA MET A 401 24.10 17.58 -41.06
C MET A 401 23.61 18.45 -39.90
N ILE A 402 23.95 18.07 -38.66
CA ILE A 402 23.55 18.77 -37.44
C ILE A 402 24.77 19.34 -36.75
N MET A 403 24.76 20.65 -36.50
CA MET A 403 25.78 21.35 -35.74
C MET A 403 25.16 21.86 -34.45
N ASN A 404 25.63 21.33 -33.31
CA ASN A 404 25.09 21.68 -31.99
C ASN A 404 25.85 22.84 -31.32
N GLU A 405 27.02 23.21 -31.85
CA GLU A 405 27.85 24.30 -31.35
C GLU A 405 28.36 25.12 -32.54
N VAL A 406 27.57 26.11 -32.96
CA VAL A 406 27.90 26.98 -34.10
C VAL A 406 28.80 28.12 -33.63
N PRO A 407 29.96 28.36 -34.27
CA PRO A 407 30.83 29.48 -33.93
C PRO A 407 30.15 30.85 -34.12
N ALA A 408 30.39 31.79 -33.22
CA ALA A 408 29.72 33.10 -33.20
C ALA A 408 29.89 33.96 -34.48
N ALA A 409 30.91 33.67 -35.29
CA ALA A 409 31.21 34.38 -36.54
C ALA A 409 30.59 33.71 -37.79
N PHE A 410 29.89 32.58 -37.64
CA PHE A 410 29.45 31.76 -38.78
C PHE A 410 28.20 32.33 -39.47
N VAL A 411 27.15 32.64 -38.70
CA VAL A 411 25.92 33.27 -39.18
C VAL A 411 25.31 34.14 -38.07
N GLN A 412 24.56 35.18 -38.43
CA GLN A 412 23.86 36.04 -37.46
C GLN A 412 22.36 36.10 -37.72
N ILE A 413 21.60 35.96 -36.64
CA ILE A 413 20.18 36.24 -36.57
C ILE A 413 20.04 37.72 -36.25
N ALA A 414 19.58 38.51 -37.21
CA ALA A 414 19.38 39.94 -37.08
C ALA A 414 17.92 40.26 -36.72
N SER A 415 17.74 41.27 -35.87
CA SER A 415 16.45 41.88 -35.56
C SER A 415 16.56 43.40 -35.68
N GLY A 416 15.43 44.10 -35.71
CA GLY A 416 15.43 45.57 -35.64
C GLY A 416 16.04 46.15 -34.36
N LEU A 417 16.30 45.33 -33.33
CA LEU A 417 16.87 45.73 -32.05
C LEU A 417 18.34 45.30 -31.87
N GLY A 418 18.87 44.42 -32.73
CA GLY A 418 20.22 43.87 -32.60
C GLY A 418 20.35 42.48 -33.18
N ASN A 419 21.55 41.89 -33.06
CA ASN A 419 21.91 40.61 -33.68
C ASN A 419 22.45 39.61 -32.65
N ALA A 420 22.23 38.32 -32.89
CA ALA A 420 22.80 37.24 -32.10
C ALA A 420 23.19 36.05 -33.00
N ALA A 421 24.23 35.31 -32.62
CA ALA A 421 24.62 34.09 -33.34
C ALA A 421 23.76 32.90 -32.86
N PRO A 422 23.22 32.06 -33.76
CA PRO A 422 22.56 30.83 -33.37
C PRO A 422 23.56 29.88 -32.70
N THR A 423 23.06 28.99 -31.86
CA THR A 423 23.88 27.95 -31.23
C THR A 423 23.82 26.64 -32.00
N HIS A 424 22.74 26.40 -32.74
CA HIS A 424 22.49 25.17 -33.48
C HIS A 424 22.12 25.46 -34.94
N VAL A 425 22.61 24.63 -35.86
CA VAL A 425 22.24 24.63 -37.28
C VAL A 425 21.90 23.20 -37.71
N CYS A 426 20.83 23.05 -38.47
CA CYS A 426 20.35 21.80 -39.01
C CYS A 426 20.20 21.94 -40.53
N ILE A 427 20.85 21.06 -41.29
CA ILE A 427 20.78 21.00 -42.75
C ILE A 427 20.23 19.64 -43.12
N VAL A 428 19.03 19.59 -43.69
CA VAL A 428 18.35 18.33 -44.01
C VAL A 428 18.14 18.23 -45.53
N PRO A 429 18.69 17.18 -46.18
CA PRO A 429 18.37 16.87 -47.57
C PRO A 429 16.94 16.34 -47.68
N LEU A 430 16.15 16.98 -48.55
CA LEU A 430 14.79 16.59 -48.87
C LEU A 430 14.83 15.73 -50.13
N LYS A 431 14.24 14.55 -50.03
CA LYS A 431 14.38 13.50 -51.04
C LYS A 431 13.06 13.16 -51.71
N PHE A 432 13.13 12.84 -53.00
CA PHE A 432 12.05 12.22 -53.76
C PHE A 432 12.62 10.98 -54.46
N ASN A 433 12.00 9.81 -54.27
CA ASN A 433 12.50 8.52 -54.79
C ASN A 433 14.00 8.27 -54.49
N ASN A 434 14.43 8.49 -53.24
CA ASN A 434 15.82 8.39 -52.77
C ASN A 434 16.84 9.36 -53.40
N LYS A 435 16.40 10.31 -54.24
CA LYS A 435 17.26 11.35 -54.80
C LYS A 435 17.02 12.67 -54.07
N THR A 436 18.09 13.34 -53.66
CA THR A 436 18.00 14.68 -53.07
C THR A 436 17.61 15.68 -54.16
N GLU A 437 16.49 16.38 -54.01
CA GLU A 437 16.07 17.42 -54.96
C GLU A 437 15.94 18.80 -54.29
N ALA A 438 16.02 18.86 -52.96
CA ALA A 438 16.05 20.11 -52.22
C ALA A 438 16.84 19.97 -50.90
N ILE A 439 17.25 21.09 -50.32
CA ILE A 439 17.88 21.17 -48.99
C ILE A 439 17.12 22.20 -48.16
N ILE A 440 16.79 21.87 -46.91
CA ILE A 440 16.39 22.86 -45.91
C ILE A 440 17.56 23.10 -44.96
N GLU A 441 17.95 24.34 -44.78
CA GLU A 441 18.87 24.78 -43.74
C GLU A 441 18.09 25.60 -42.71
N MET A 442 18.31 25.34 -41.43
CA MET A 442 17.64 26.03 -40.33
C MET A 442 18.62 26.35 -39.21
N SER A 443 18.45 27.50 -38.57
CA SER A 443 19.26 27.91 -37.41
C SER A 443 18.38 28.16 -36.19
N SER A 444 18.86 27.76 -35.01
CA SER A 444 18.14 27.89 -33.75
C SER A 444 19.06 28.23 -32.57
N PHE A 445 18.50 28.84 -31.53
CA PHE A 445 19.11 29.00 -30.21
C PHE A 445 18.96 27.76 -29.31
N HIS A 446 18.18 26.77 -29.73
CA HIS A 446 17.96 25.52 -29.00
C HIS A 446 18.30 24.30 -29.86
N THR A 447 18.52 23.17 -29.20
CA THR A 447 18.80 21.89 -29.86
C THR A 447 17.61 21.42 -30.70
N PHE A 448 17.91 20.87 -31.87
CA PHE A 448 16.96 20.12 -32.67
C PHE A 448 16.90 18.68 -32.14
N GLU A 449 15.84 18.34 -31.39
CA GLU A 449 15.68 16.99 -30.86
C GLU A 449 15.51 15.96 -32.00
N PRO A 450 15.88 14.67 -31.79
CA PRO A 450 15.77 13.65 -32.83
C PRO A 450 14.38 13.54 -33.48
N HIS A 451 13.31 13.73 -32.70
CA HIS A 451 11.94 13.72 -33.22
C HIS A 451 11.63 14.91 -34.16
N MET A 452 12.32 16.05 -33.99
CA MET A 452 12.21 17.22 -34.87
C MET A 452 12.93 16.99 -36.21
N ILE A 453 14.08 16.31 -36.18
CA ILE A 453 14.83 15.95 -37.38
C ILE A 453 14.03 14.92 -38.20
N ALA A 454 13.52 13.87 -37.54
CA ALA A 454 12.66 12.88 -38.17
C ALA A 454 11.37 13.49 -38.75
N PHE A 455 10.83 14.54 -38.11
CA PHE A 455 9.74 15.34 -38.66
C PHE A 455 10.16 16.05 -39.95
N LEU A 456 11.33 16.72 -39.97
CA LEU A 456 11.85 17.40 -41.16
C LEU A 456 12.10 16.46 -42.33
N GLU A 457 12.65 15.27 -42.08
CA GLU A 457 12.89 14.27 -43.12
C GLU A 457 11.56 13.83 -43.77
N LYS A 458 10.56 13.49 -42.94
CA LYS A 458 9.22 13.11 -43.43
C LYS A 458 8.49 14.26 -44.12
N ALA A 459 8.52 15.46 -43.55
CA ALA A 459 7.98 16.66 -44.18
C ALA A 459 8.68 16.92 -45.52
N GLY A 460 9.99 16.68 -45.55
CA GLY A 460 10.85 16.72 -46.73
C GLY A 460 10.33 15.89 -47.88
N GLU A 461 9.94 14.65 -47.64
CA GLU A 461 9.38 13.77 -48.67
C GLU A 461 8.12 14.37 -49.33
N PHE A 462 7.21 14.94 -48.53
CA PHE A 462 5.98 15.55 -49.04
C PHE A 462 6.26 16.79 -49.89
N ILE A 463 7.10 17.70 -49.41
CA ILE A 463 7.41 18.93 -50.16
C ILE A 463 8.26 18.63 -51.39
N CYS A 464 9.20 17.68 -51.32
CA CYS A 464 10.04 17.30 -52.44
C CYS A 464 9.21 16.72 -53.59
N SER A 465 8.21 15.88 -53.27
CA SER A 465 7.22 15.40 -54.24
C SER A 465 6.44 16.54 -54.90
N ALA A 466 5.96 17.51 -54.12
CA ALA A 466 5.23 18.66 -54.63
C ALA A 466 6.11 19.58 -55.50
N ILE A 467 7.37 19.80 -55.10
CA ILE A 467 8.36 20.56 -55.88
C ILE A 467 8.62 19.89 -57.23
N VAL A 468 8.94 18.60 -57.23
CA VAL A 468 9.23 17.85 -58.47
C VAL A 468 8.02 17.89 -59.39
N THR A 469 6.82 17.65 -58.86
CA THR A 469 5.58 17.71 -59.64
C THR A 469 5.36 19.10 -60.24
N ALA A 470 5.52 20.16 -59.44
CA ALA A 470 5.35 21.53 -59.92
C ALA A 470 6.39 21.91 -60.98
N LYS A 471 7.68 21.55 -60.80
CA LYS A 471 8.72 21.79 -61.82
C LYS A 471 8.39 21.09 -63.14
N VAL A 472 7.94 19.83 -63.08
CA VAL A 472 7.54 19.07 -64.28
C VAL A 472 6.34 19.72 -64.96
N SER A 473 5.31 20.12 -64.21
CA SER A 473 4.14 20.81 -64.76
C SER A 473 4.51 22.13 -65.44
N THR A 474 5.34 22.97 -64.80
CA THR A 474 5.80 24.24 -65.39
C THR A 474 6.62 24.01 -66.66
N LYS A 475 7.51 23.02 -66.67
CA LYS A 475 8.30 22.67 -67.87
C LYS A 475 7.42 22.15 -69.00
N MET A 476 6.40 21.36 -68.68
CA MET A 476 5.42 20.87 -69.64
C MET A 476 4.59 22.01 -70.24
N GLU A 477 4.15 22.98 -69.41
CA GLU A 477 3.46 24.18 -69.90
C GLU A 477 4.33 25.02 -70.84
N MET A 478 5.61 25.23 -70.52
CA MET A 478 6.55 25.94 -71.39
C MET A 478 6.75 25.20 -72.72
N MET A 479 7.03 23.90 -72.68
CA MET A 479 7.21 23.08 -73.89
C MET A 479 5.95 23.04 -74.77
N LEU A 480 4.77 22.97 -74.16
CA LEU A 480 3.50 23.03 -74.89
C LEU A 480 3.32 24.38 -75.58
N ASN A 481 3.67 25.47 -74.91
CA ASN A 481 3.60 26.81 -75.48
C ASN A 481 4.59 26.99 -76.64
N GLU A 482 5.84 26.53 -76.49
CA GLU A 482 6.83 26.49 -77.58
C GLU A 482 6.34 25.65 -78.76
N THR A 483 5.78 24.47 -78.50
CA THR A 483 5.25 23.59 -79.55
C THR A 483 4.06 24.25 -80.27
N GLN A 484 3.18 24.93 -79.55
CA GLN A 484 2.07 25.69 -80.14
C GLN A 484 2.57 26.85 -80.99
N GLN A 485 3.56 27.60 -80.51
CA GLN A 485 4.17 28.68 -81.28
C GLN A 485 4.85 28.16 -82.55
N GLN A 486 5.64 27.09 -82.45
CA GLN A 486 6.27 26.46 -83.61
C GLN A 486 5.24 25.93 -84.62
N ALA A 487 4.13 25.37 -84.14
CA ALA A 487 3.04 24.92 -85.01
C ALA A 487 2.40 26.09 -85.78
N GLU A 488 2.20 27.24 -85.13
CA GLU A 488 1.66 28.44 -85.77
C GLU A 488 2.65 29.05 -86.78
N GLU A 489 3.95 29.09 -86.44
CA GLU A 489 5.01 29.52 -87.36
C GLU A 489 5.09 28.62 -88.60
N MET A 490 5.04 27.30 -88.43
CA MET A 490 4.97 26.35 -89.55
C MET A 490 3.72 26.55 -90.41
N ARG A 491 2.57 26.80 -89.79
CA ARG A 491 1.31 27.06 -90.51
C ARG A 491 1.40 28.33 -91.36
N SER A 492 2.02 29.38 -90.83
CA SER A 492 2.29 30.60 -91.57
C SER A 492 3.25 30.36 -92.74
N GLN A 493 4.32 29.58 -92.54
CA GLN A 493 5.25 29.22 -93.62
C GLN A 493 4.58 28.35 -94.70
N GLU A 494 3.70 27.43 -94.33
CA GLU A 494 2.93 26.60 -95.26
C GLU A 494 2.00 27.46 -96.12
N GLU A 495 1.29 28.43 -95.52
CA GLU A 495 0.39 29.33 -96.27
C GLU A 495 1.18 30.25 -97.21
N GLU A 496 2.33 30.79 -96.77
CA GLU A 496 3.22 31.58 -97.63
C GLU A 496 3.78 30.74 -98.79
N MET A 497 4.17 29.49 -98.51
CA MET A 497 4.62 28.55 -99.55
C MET A 497 3.49 28.19 -100.51
N ARG A 498 2.26 28.01 -100.03
CA ARG A 498 1.08 27.77 -100.87
C ARG A 498 0.80 28.97 -101.79
N GLN A 499 0.87 30.19 -101.27
CA GLN A 499 0.73 31.41 -102.07
C GLN A 499 1.84 31.53 -103.12
N ASN A 500 3.11 31.31 -102.76
CA ASN A 500 4.23 31.29 -103.70
C ASN A 500 4.04 30.22 -104.79
N MET A 501 3.52 29.05 -104.42
CA MET A 501 3.23 27.97 -105.37
C MET A 501 2.09 28.36 -106.31
N GLU A 502 0.98 28.91 -105.80
CA GLU A 502 -0.14 29.45 -106.60
C GLU A 502 0.35 30.51 -107.60
N GLU A 503 1.18 31.47 -107.17
CA GLU A 503 1.77 32.51 -108.01
C GLU A 503 2.73 31.94 -109.08
N LEU A 504 3.54 30.95 -108.71
CA LEU A 504 4.38 30.20 -109.65
C LEU A 504 3.54 29.48 -110.71
N THR A 505 2.47 28.78 -110.32
CA THR A 505 1.56 28.12 -111.28
C THR A 505 0.90 29.14 -112.20
N ALA A 506 0.41 30.26 -111.68
CA ALA A 506 -0.19 31.33 -112.47
C ALA A 506 0.84 31.92 -113.47
N THR A 507 2.09 32.13 -113.04
CA THR A 507 3.17 32.61 -113.90
C THR A 507 3.51 31.58 -114.99
N GLN A 508 3.52 30.30 -114.65
CA GLN A 508 3.78 29.22 -115.61
C GLN A 508 2.65 29.09 -116.64
N GLU A 509 1.39 29.23 -116.22
CA GLU A 509 0.23 29.29 -117.11
C GLU A 509 0.29 30.50 -118.04
N GLU A 510 0.66 31.68 -117.53
CA GLU A 510 0.83 32.90 -118.33
C GLU A 510 1.94 32.73 -119.37
N ILE A 511 3.11 32.20 -118.99
CA ILE A 511 4.21 31.89 -119.92
C ILE A 511 3.74 30.89 -120.98
N HIS A 512 2.98 29.87 -120.58
CA HIS A 512 2.46 28.88 -121.51
C HIS A 512 1.48 29.51 -122.52
N ARG A 513 0.59 30.41 -122.06
CA ARG A 513 -0.32 31.17 -122.92
C ARG A 513 0.45 32.06 -123.91
N GLN A 514 1.43 32.82 -123.44
CA GLN A 514 2.27 33.67 -124.29
C GLN A 514 3.03 32.84 -125.35
N SER A 515 3.51 31.65 -124.97
CA SER A 515 4.15 30.73 -125.92
C SER A 515 3.18 30.20 -126.98
N GLN A 516 1.93 29.91 -126.61
CA GLN A 516 0.89 29.49 -127.55
C GLN A 516 0.46 30.64 -128.49
N GLU A 517 0.30 31.86 -127.97
CA GLU A 517 -0.01 33.05 -128.78
C GLU A 517 1.11 33.37 -129.77
N ALA A 518 2.38 33.29 -129.34
CA ALA A 518 3.53 33.47 -130.22
C ALA A 518 3.57 32.43 -131.35
N LYS A 519 3.27 31.16 -131.05
CA LYS A 519 3.10 30.11 -132.06
C LYS A 519 1.95 30.41 -133.03
N GLY A 520 0.79 30.81 -132.51
CA GLY A 520 -0.37 31.16 -133.34
C GLY A 520 -0.10 32.36 -134.27
N MET A 521 0.61 33.39 -133.79
CA MET A 521 1.06 34.51 -134.62
C MET A 521 2.03 34.05 -135.71
N LEU A 522 2.94 33.13 -135.39
CA LEU A 522 3.88 32.57 -136.36
C LEU A 522 3.13 31.80 -137.46
N ASP A 523 2.19 30.93 -137.08
CA ASP A 523 1.37 30.15 -138.02
C ASP A 523 0.50 31.06 -138.90
N THR A 524 -0.10 32.11 -138.32
CA THR A 524 -0.89 33.11 -139.07
C THR A 524 -0.02 33.88 -140.06
N THR A 525 1.20 34.26 -139.65
CA THR A 525 2.15 34.96 -140.52
C THR A 525 2.57 34.08 -141.69
N VAL A 526 2.82 32.79 -141.44
CA VAL A 526 3.12 31.80 -142.49
C VAL A 526 1.91 31.59 -143.42
N ALA A 527 0.69 31.56 -142.89
CA ALA A 527 -0.53 31.45 -143.70
C ALA A 527 -0.73 32.67 -144.61
N ILE A 528 -0.58 33.89 -144.08
CA ILE A 528 -0.64 35.14 -144.87
C ILE A 528 0.43 35.15 -145.96
N LEU A 529 1.66 34.76 -145.65
CA LEU A 529 2.73 34.65 -146.65
C LEU A 529 2.34 33.71 -147.79
N ASN A 530 1.67 32.59 -147.48
CA ASN A 530 1.21 31.61 -148.46
C ASN A 530 0.02 32.06 -149.31
N GLU A 531 -0.83 32.99 -148.85
CA GLU A 531 -1.96 33.52 -149.64
C GLU A 531 -1.58 34.69 -150.57
N LEU A 532 -0.37 35.25 -150.43
CA LEU A 532 0.08 36.33 -151.30
C LEU A 532 0.40 35.80 -152.71
N PRO A 533 -0.16 36.38 -153.79
CA PRO A 533 -0.03 35.87 -155.16
C PRO A 533 1.35 36.06 -155.80
N GLN A 534 2.32 36.65 -155.07
CA GLN A 534 3.69 36.85 -155.55
C GLN A 534 4.65 35.95 -154.77
N LYS A 535 5.62 35.34 -155.44
CA LYS A 535 6.68 34.56 -154.79
C LYS A 535 7.55 35.48 -153.93
N ILE A 536 7.51 35.28 -152.61
CA ILE A 536 8.29 36.04 -151.64
C ILE A 536 9.52 35.23 -151.29
N PHE A 537 10.69 35.82 -151.55
CA PHE A 537 11.96 35.25 -151.14
C PHE A 537 12.44 36.00 -149.90
N LEU A 538 12.63 35.28 -148.81
CA LEU A 538 13.29 35.78 -147.62
C LEU A 538 14.75 35.34 -147.65
N LYS A 539 15.60 36.11 -146.99
CA LYS A 539 17.00 35.77 -146.79
C LYS A 539 17.12 35.13 -145.41
N ASP A 540 17.61 33.89 -145.33
CA ASP A 540 17.86 33.27 -144.03
C ASP A 540 19.06 33.91 -143.30
N GLU A 541 19.30 33.50 -142.05
CA GLU A 541 20.42 34.00 -141.24
C GLU A 541 21.80 33.73 -141.89
N ASP A 542 21.91 32.76 -142.80
CA ASP A 542 23.11 32.41 -143.56
C ASP A 542 23.21 33.12 -144.93
N GLY A 543 22.26 34.01 -145.20
CA GLY A 543 22.27 34.89 -146.36
C GLY A 543 21.76 34.28 -147.67
N ARG A 544 21.12 33.11 -147.63
CA ARG A 544 20.56 32.42 -148.81
C ARG A 544 19.13 32.86 -149.05
N MET A 545 18.75 33.01 -150.33
CA MET A 545 17.37 33.30 -150.69
C MET A 545 16.55 32.01 -150.60
N VAL A 546 15.64 31.96 -149.64
CA VAL A 546 14.67 30.88 -149.42
C VAL A 546 13.26 31.38 -149.76
N LEU A 547 12.51 30.55 -150.47
CA LEU A 547 11.13 30.85 -150.81
C LEU A 547 10.27 30.74 -149.55
N ALA A 548 9.71 31.86 -149.10
CA ALA A 548 8.92 31.94 -147.87
C ALA A 548 7.49 31.44 -148.05
N ASN A 549 6.98 31.44 -149.29
CA ASN A 549 5.66 30.95 -149.64
C ASN A 549 5.72 29.82 -150.67
N ALA A 550 5.93 28.59 -150.19
CA ALA A 550 6.16 27.43 -151.03
C ALA A 550 4.95 27.03 -151.92
N ASN A 551 3.75 27.52 -151.59
CA ASN A 551 2.49 27.07 -152.20
C ASN A 551 1.95 27.97 -153.34
N VAL A 552 2.66 29.02 -153.74
CA VAL A 552 2.25 29.88 -154.87
C VAL A 552 2.73 29.23 -156.17
N ALA A 553 1.80 28.74 -156.99
CA ALA A 553 2.09 28.10 -158.29
C ALA A 553 2.71 29.10 -159.28
#